data_AF-A0A2V9HUI3-F1
#
_entry.id   AF-A0A2V9HUI3-F1
#
_cell.length_a   1.000
_cell.length_b   1.000
_cell.length_c   1.000
_cell.angle_alpha   90.00
_cell.angle_beta   90.00
_cell.angle_gamma   90.00
#
_symmetry.space_group_name_H-M   'P 1'
#
loop_
_entity.id
_entity.type
_entity.pdbx_description
1 polymer ?
#
loop_
_entity_poly.entity_id
_entity_poly.type
_entity_poly.pdbx_seq_one_letter_code
_entity_poly.pdbx_strand_id
1 'polypeptide(L)'
;MALTTPDLVLLSLLAERPMHGYEANLELERREIRDWAGISRPQVYYSLEKLARAGLIRASETDEPAAGPERSTFQTTAKGRSALADALEQEEWARQRDRPAFLTWMALSWQARPGIFQQQLERRRTFLQTELHREKATMRSILEEVGHAHHEAVWMVSLMIEQFRVELRWLGTLKRELPLRATARHPS
;
A
#
# COMPACT_ATOMS: atom_id res chain seq x y z
N MET A 1 5.34 -16.76 -14.67
CA MET A 1 5.13 -15.30 -14.78
C MET A 1 5.25 -14.74 -13.38
N ALA A 2 6.03 -13.68 -13.16
CA ALA A 2 6.07 -13.03 -11.85
C ALA A 2 4.75 -12.28 -11.60
N LEU A 3 4.10 -12.55 -10.47
CA LEU A 3 2.90 -11.84 -10.03
C LEU A 3 3.31 -10.53 -9.37
N THR A 4 2.61 -9.46 -9.71
CA THR A 4 2.79 -8.14 -9.09
C THR A 4 1.83 -7.99 -7.90
N THR A 5 2.03 -6.96 -7.06
CA THR A 5 1.08 -6.66 -5.97
C THR A 5 -0.37 -6.52 -6.45
N PRO A 6 -0.69 -5.79 -7.55
CA PRO A 6 -2.03 -5.79 -8.13
C PRO A 6 -2.58 -7.18 -8.49
N ASP A 7 -1.75 -8.05 -9.06
CA ASP A 7 -2.15 -9.41 -9.42
C ASP A 7 -2.57 -10.21 -8.16
N LEU A 8 -1.76 -10.13 -7.10
CA LEU A 8 -2.00 -10.85 -5.85
C LEU A 8 -3.27 -10.37 -5.16
N VAL A 9 -3.46 -9.05 -5.09
CA VAL A 9 -4.65 -8.42 -4.52
C VAL A 9 -5.92 -8.88 -5.26
N LEU A 10 -5.90 -8.89 -6.59
CA LEU A 10 -7.04 -9.32 -7.38
C LEU A 10 -7.31 -10.83 -7.27
N LEU A 11 -6.26 -11.66 -7.26
CA LEU A 11 -6.41 -13.09 -7.05
C LEU A 11 -7.04 -13.41 -5.69
N SER A 12 -6.65 -12.68 -4.64
CA SER A 12 -7.23 -12.79 -3.30
C SER A 12 -8.69 -12.34 -3.30
N LEU A 13 -9.00 -11.15 -3.83
CA LEU A 13 -10.35 -10.60 -3.86
C LEU A 13 -11.34 -11.50 -4.62
N LEU A 14 -10.96 -11.93 -5.83
CA LEU A 14 -11.79 -12.77 -6.69
C LEU A 14 -11.85 -14.24 -6.24
N ALA A 15 -11.09 -14.60 -5.18
CA ALA A 15 -11.24 -15.89 -4.50
C ALA A 15 -12.36 -15.85 -3.45
N GLU A 16 -12.73 -14.67 -2.93
CA GLU A 16 -13.86 -14.51 -1.99
C GLU A 16 -15.19 -14.81 -2.69
N ARG A 17 -15.40 -14.24 -3.88
CA ARG A 17 -16.58 -14.46 -4.73
C ARG A 17 -16.35 -13.96 -6.16
N PRO A 18 -17.15 -14.42 -7.13
CA PRO A 18 -17.18 -13.80 -8.46
C PRO A 18 -17.58 -12.31 -8.37
N MET A 19 -16.92 -11.46 -9.17
CA MET A 19 -17.22 -10.02 -9.25
C MET A 19 -17.05 -9.52 -10.69
N HIS A 20 -17.85 -8.54 -11.09
CA HIS A 20 -17.55 -7.77 -12.31
C HIS A 20 -16.25 -6.98 -12.14
N GLY A 21 -15.48 -6.75 -13.20
CA GLY A 21 -14.24 -5.97 -13.08
C GLY A 21 -14.43 -4.57 -12.50
N TYR A 22 -15.54 -3.89 -12.83
CA TYR A 22 -15.91 -2.63 -12.19
C TYR A 22 -16.24 -2.78 -10.71
N GLU A 23 -16.97 -3.84 -10.33
CA GLU A 23 -17.29 -4.13 -8.93
C GLU A 23 -16.03 -4.44 -8.12
N ALA A 24 -15.11 -5.22 -8.68
CA ALA A 24 -13.82 -5.49 -8.07
C ALA A 24 -13.03 -4.20 -7.82
N ASN A 25 -13.01 -3.26 -8.78
CA ASN A 25 -12.38 -1.95 -8.58
C ASN A 25 -13.06 -1.15 -7.47
N LEU A 26 -14.40 -1.10 -7.43
CA LEU A 26 -15.13 -0.39 -6.38
C LEU A 26 -14.87 -1.00 -4.98
N GLU A 27 -14.81 -2.32 -4.88
CA GLU A 27 -14.53 -3.00 -3.62
C GLU A 27 -13.09 -2.72 -3.16
N LEU A 28 -12.12 -2.66 -4.07
CA LEU A 28 -10.76 -2.26 -3.74
C LEU A 28 -10.66 -0.78 -3.32
N GLU A 29 -11.42 0.11 -3.96
CA GLU A 29 -11.52 1.52 -3.56
C GLU A 29 -12.15 1.65 -2.16
N ARG A 30 -13.21 0.87 -1.86
CA ARG A 30 -13.83 0.80 -0.53
C ARG A 30 -12.84 0.34 0.54
N ARG A 31 -11.93 -0.58 0.20
CA ARG A 31 -10.86 -1.09 1.07
C ARG A 31 -9.59 -0.20 1.08
N GLU A 32 -9.69 1.03 0.57
CA GLU A 32 -8.60 2.02 0.54
C GLU A 32 -7.29 1.46 -0.09
N ILE A 33 -7.41 0.62 -1.13
CA ILE A 33 -6.27 -0.11 -1.73
C ILE A 33 -5.08 0.77 -2.13
N ARG A 34 -5.38 2.03 -2.46
CA ARG A 34 -4.38 3.01 -2.87
C ARG A 34 -3.43 3.35 -1.74
N ASP A 35 -3.90 3.33 -0.50
CA ASP A 35 -3.14 3.78 0.66
C ASP A 35 -2.20 2.69 1.16
N TRP A 36 -2.63 1.42 1.17
CA TRP A 36 -1.80 0.31 1.67
C TRP A 36 -1.07 -0.50 0.59
N ALA A 37 -1.52 -0.49 -0.67
CA ALA A 37 -0.85 -1.20 -1.77
C ALA A 37 -0.44 -0.30 -2.95
N GLY A 38 -0.80 0.99 -2.95
CA GLY A 38 -0.42 1.91 -4.03
C GLY A 38 -1.03 1.56 -5.39
N ILE A 39 -2.14 0.81 -5.42
CA ILE A 39 -2.74 0.30 -6.66
C ILE A 39 -3.69 1.34 -7.25
N SER A 40 -3.50 1.64 -8.53
CA SER A 40 -4.37 2.51 -9.32
C SER A 40 -5.39 1.72 -10.14
N ARG A 41 -6.52 2.36 -10.47
CA ARG A 41 -7.57 1.79 -11.32
C ARG A 41 -7.05 1.26 -12.68
N PRO A 42 -6.15 1.94 -13.42
CA PRO A 42 -5.56 1.36 -14.62
C PRO A 42 -4.78 0.06 -14.37
N GLN A 43 -4.06 -0.04 -13.23
CA GLN A 43 -3.36 -1.27 -12.86
C GLN A 43 -4.33 -2.41 -12.53
N VAL A 44 -5.50 -2.12 -11.96
CA VAL A 44 -6.55 -3.11 -11.71
C VAL A 44 -6.98 -3.76 -13.02
N TYR A 45 -7.42 -2.98 -14.01
CA TYR A 45 -7.90 -3.55 -15.28
C TYR A 45 -6.79 -4.21 -16.09
N TYR A 46 -5.59 -3.64 -16.10
CA TYR A 46 -4.43 -4.29 -16.71
C TYR A 46 -4.17 -5.67 -16.10
N SER A 47 -4.27 -5.79 -14.77
CA SER A 47 -4.03 -7.05 -14.06
C SER A 47 -5.16 -8.04 -14.29
N LEU A 48 -6.43 -7.60 -14.36
CA LEU A 48 -7.56 -8.47 -14.75
C LEU A 48 -7.31 -9.12 -16.12
N GLU A 49 -6.94 -8.33 -17.14
CA GLU A 49 -6.63 -8.86 -18.46
C GLU A 49 -5.45 -9.83 -18.44
N LYS A 50 -4.37 -9.45 -17.74
CA LYS A 50 -3.15 -10.25 -17.61
C LYS A 50 -3.43 -11.59 -16.95
N LEU A 51 -4.16 -11.60 -15.85
CA LEU A 51 -4.53 -12.80 -15.10
C LEU A 51 -5.48 -13.71 -15.90
N ALA A 52 -6.42 -13.13 -16.65
CA ALA A 52 -7.35 -13.87 -17.51
C ALA A 52 -6.59 -14.58 -18.63
N ARG A 53 -5.69 -13.88 -19.33
CA ARG A 53 -4.82 -14.47 -20.38
C ARG A 53 -3.94 -15.59 -19.82
N ALA A 54 -3.52 -15.48 -18.56
CA ALA A 54 -2.71 -16.50 -17.88
C ALA A 54 -3.52 -17.70 -17.35
N GLY A 55 -4.86 -17.65 -17.42
CA GLY A 55 -5.77 -18.67 -16.88
C GLY A 55 -5.82 -18.71 -15.35
N LEU A 56 -5.38 -17.63 -14.68
CA LEU A 56 -5.37 -17.53 -13.22
C LEU A 56 -6.72 -17.03 -12.67
N ILE A 57 -7.46 -16.30 -13.50
CA ILE A 57 -8.88 -16.01 -13.32
C ILE A 57 -9.66 -16.49 -14.55
N ARG A 58 -10.94 -16.82 -14.38
CA ARG A 58 -11.85 -17.16 -15.48
C ARG A 58 -12.96 -16.13 -15.57
N ALA A 59 -13.34 -15.75 -16.80
CA ALA A 59 -14.54 -14.97 -17.06
C ALA A 59 -15.79 -15.87 -17.03
N SER A 60 -16.96 -15.32 -16.77
CA SER A 60 -18.23 -16.06 -16.86
C SER A 60 -18.56 -16.39 -18.31
N GLU A 61 -19.12 -17.58 -18.56
CA GLU A 61 -19.57 -18.01 -19.89
C GLU A 61 -20.74 -17.17 -20.43
N THR A 62 -21.45 -16.48 -19.54
CA THR A 62 -22.59 -15.61 -19.87
C THR A 62 -22.18 -14.23 -20.36
N ASP A 63 -20.90 -13.86 -20.26
CA ASP A 63 -20.42 -12.55 -20.71
C ASP A 63 -20.28 -12.53 -22.24
N GLU A 64 -20.66 -11.42 -22.86
CA GLU A 64 -20.46 -11.26 -24.30
C GLU A 64 -18.96 -11.38 -24.64
N PRO A 65 -18.58 -12.11 -25.70
CA PRO A 65 -17.16 -12.31 -26.07
C PRO A 65 -16.38 -11.01 -26.31
N ALA A 66 -17.08 -9.90 -26.59
CA ALA A 66 -16.53 -8.58 -26.81
C ALA A 66 -16.59 -7.64 -25.58
N ALA A 67 -17.12 -8.10 -24.46
CA ALA A 67 -17.14 -7.32 -23.23
C ALA A 67 -15.70 -7.10 -22.74
N GLY A 68 -15.31 -5.83 -22.58
CA GLY A 68 -14.02 -5.47 -21.97
C GLY A 68 -13.94 -5.91 -20.50
N PRO A 69 -12.74 -5.90 -19.90
CA PRO A 69 -12.51 -6.39 -18.53
C PRO A 69 -13.35 -5.65 -17.47
N GLU A 70 -13.87 -4.46 -17.75
CA GLU A 70 -14.74 -3.74 -16.81
C GLU A 70 -16.11 -4.41 -16.62
N ARG A 71 -16.65 -5.07 -17.67
CA ARG A 71 -18.03 -5.58 -17.71
C ARG A 71 -18.10 -7.09 -17.50
N SER A 72 -17.00 -7.82 -17.69
CA SER A 72 -16.94 -9.25 -17.45
C SER A 72 -16.89 -9.59 -15.96
N THR A 73 -17.50 -10.71 -15.58
CA THR A 73 -17.45 -11.31 -14.24
C THR A 73 -16.26 -12.24 -14.16
N PHE A 74 -15.38 -12.03 -13.18
CA PHE A 74 -14.20 -12.87 -12.98
C PHE A 74 -14.27 -13.68 -11.68
N GLN A 75 -13.60 -14.83 -11.68
CA GLN A 75 -13.37 -15.64 -10.49
C GLN A 75 -11.98 -16.27 -10.52
N THR A 76 -11.30 -16.32 -9.36
CA THR A 76 -10.00 -17.00 -9.24
C THR A 76 -10.12 -18.51 -9.47
N THR A 77 -9.27 -19.04 -10.35
CA THR A 77 -9.20 -20.48 -10.67
C THR A 77 -8.39 -21.26 -9.63
N ALA A 78 -8.43 -22.59 -9.68
CA ALA A 78 -7.54 -23.42 -8.85
C ALA A 78 -6.06 -23.12 -9.11
N LYS A 79 -5.69 -22.90 -10.38
CA LYS A 79 -4.35 -22.46 -10.79
C LYS A 79 -4.01 -21.08 -10.20
N GLY A 80 -4.96 -20.15 -10.21
CA GLY A 80 -4.82 -18.83 -9.59
C GLY A 80 -4.59 -18.90 -8.07
N ARG A 81 -5.33 -19.75 -7.36
CA ARG A 81 -5.14 -20.00 -5.93
C ARG A 81 -3.76 -20.57 -5.61
N SER A 82 -3.30 -21.56 -6.38
CA SER A 82 -1.93 -22.10 -6.22
C SER A 82 -0.88 -21.03 -6.45
N ALA A 83 -0.99 -20.26 -7.54
CA ALA A 83 -0.03 -19.21 -7.85
C ALA A 83 0.00 -18.08 -6.81
N LEU A 84 -1.15 -17.75 -6.21
CA LEU A 84 -1.24 -16.82 -5.08
C LEU A 84 -0.52 -17.37 -3.85
N ALA A 85 -0.75 -18.64 -3.49
CA ALA A 85 -0.08 -19.28 -2.36
C ALA A 85 1.44 -19.32 -2.55
N ASP A 86 1.91 -19.79 -3.72
CA ASP A 86 3.33 -19.84 -4.07
C ASP A 86 4.00 -18.46 -3.96
N ALA A 87 3.28 -17.39 -4.32
CA ALA A 87 3.79 -16.02 -4.23
C ALA A 87 3.78 -15.47 -2.80
N LEU A 88 2.84 -15.89 -1.93
CA LEU A 88 2.80 -15.48 -0.52
C LEU A 88 3.85 -16.20 0.34
N GLU A 89 4.32 -17.36 -0.10
CA GLU A 89 5.37 -18.15 0.57
C GLU A 89 6.81 -17.64 0.29
N GLN A 90 6.95 -16.63 -0.57
CA GLN A 90 8.23 -16.03 -0.93
C GLN A 90 8.91 -15.30 0.24
N GLU A 91 10.19 -15.59 0.48
CA GLU A 91 10.95 -14.99 1.60
C GLU A 91 11.19 -13.48 1.42
N GLU A 92 11.07 -12.98 0.19
CA GLU A 92 11.25 -11.58 -0.18
C GLU A 92 10.31 -10.66 0.60
N TRP A 93 9.09 -11.11 0.96
CA TRP A 93 8.17 -10.36 1.81
C TRP A 93 8.79 -9.96 3.15
N ALA A 94 9.70 -10.79 3.69
CA ALA A 94 10.35 -10.57 4.97
C ALA A 94 11.76 -9.95 4.86
N ARG A 95 12.31 -9.82 3.64
CA ARG A 95 13.69 -9.36 3.42
C ARG A 95 13.80 -8.01 2.73
N GLN A 96 12.68 -7.44 2.29
CA GLN A 96 12.66 -6.11 1.69
C GLN A 96 12.84 -5.01 2.74
N ARG A 97 13.50 -3.93 2.32
CA ARG A 97 13.67 -2.71 3.12
C ARG A 97 13.21 -1.51 2.31
N ASP A 98 12.21 -0.82 2.86
CA ASP A 98 11.73 0.42 2.28
C ASP A 98 12.78 1.53 2.37
N ARG A 99 12.75 2.43 1.38
CA ARG A 99 13.59 3.63 1.32
C ARG A 99 12.69 4.87 1.33
N PRO A 100 12.29 5.36 2.51
CA PRO A 100 11.38 6.50 2.60
C PRO A 100 11.98 7.74 1.92
N ALA A 101 11.20 8.37 1.03
CA ALA A 101 11.65 9.55 0.29
C ALA A 101 12.12 10.71 1.19
N PHE A 102 11.53 10.83 2.39
CA PHE A 102 11.93 11.83 3.37
C PHE A 102 13.37 11.61 3.89
N LEU A 103 13.80 10.35 4.06
CA LEU A 103 15.17 10.04 4.46
C LEU A 103 16.17 10.29 3.32
N THR A 104 15.79 10.00 2.08
CA THR A 104 16.58 10.38 0.90
C THR A 104 16.75 11.90 0.84
N TRP A 105 15.66 12.66 0.99
CA TRP A 105 15.73 14.12 1.07
C TRP A 105 16.62 14.57 2.23
N MET A 106 16.50 13.95 3.41
CA MET A 106 17.32 14.29 4.58
C MET A 106 18.81 14.11 4.31
N ALA A 107 19.21 12.99 3.69
CA ALA A 107 20.59 12.72 3.33
C ALA A 107 21.15 13.75 2.33
N LEU A 108 20.32 14.25 1.41
CA LEU A 108 20.72 15.23 0.39
C LEU A 108 20.52 16.70 0.82
N SER A 109 19.88 16.91 1.97
CA SER A 109 19.42 18.23 2.42
C SER A 109 20.53 19.23 2.76
N TRP A 110 21.80 18.81 2.77
CA TRP A 110 22.96 19.70 2.91
C TRP A 110 23.10 20.63 1.69
N GLN A 111 22.53 20.26 0.55
CA GLN A 111 22.47 21.07 -0.68
C GLN A 111 21.25 22.00 -0.72
N ALA A 112 20.33 21.90 0.25
CA ALA A 112 19.12 22.71 0.26
C ALA A 112 19.44 24.18 0.60
N ARG A 113 18.67 25.10 0.02
CA ARG A 113 18.78 26.54 0.32
C ARG A 113 18.52 26.82 1.81
N PRO A 114 19.06 27.93 2.36
CA PRO A 114 18.79 28.33 3.74
C PRO A 114 17.28 28.35 4.06
N GLY A 115 16.92 27.89 5.27
CA GLY A 115 15.52 27.82 5.73
C GLY A 115 14.70 26.64 5.22
N ILE A 116 15.06 26.02 4.08
CA ILE A 116 14.30 24.90 3.50
C ILE A 116 14.27 23.68 4.43
N PHE A 117 15.36 23.41 5.13
CA PHE A 117 15.40 22.27 6.06
C PHE A 117 14.31 22.37 7.13
N GLN A 118 14.19 23.54 7.78
CA GLN A 118 13.16 23.78 8.79
C GLN A 118 11.74 23.66 8.20
N GLN A 119 11.50 24.26 7.04
CA GLN A 119 10.20 24.20 6.38
C GLN A 119 9.78 22.75 6.05
N GLN A 120 10.72 21.93 5.59
CA GLN A 120 10.46 20.54 5.25
C GLN A 120 10.23 19.67 6.50
N LEU A 121 10.91 19.94 7.61
CA LEU A 121 10.59 19.28 8.90
C LEU A 121 9.16 19.60 9.34
N GLU A 122 8.75 20.87 9.27
CA GLU A 122 7.40 21.27 9.67
C GLU A 122 6.34 20.69 8.73
N ARG A 123 6.58 20.69 7.42
CA ARG A 123 5.69 20.02 6.45
C ARG A 123 5.54 18.53 6.74
N ARG A 124 6.64 17.83 7.03
CA ARG A 124 6.60 16.40 7.38
C ARG A 124 5.82 16.17 8.67
N ARG A 125 6.02 17.01 9.69
CA ARG A 125 5.24 16.95 10.94
C ARG A 125 3.74 17.11 10.68
N THR A 126 3.33 18.13 9.94
CA THR A 126 1.92 18.37 9.60
C THR A 126 1.32 17.23 8.78
N PHE A 127 2.08 16.70 7.82
CA PHE A 127 1.67 15.53 7.04
C PHE A 127 1.41 14.32 7.95
N LEU A 128 2.39 13.93 8.78
CA LEU A 128 2.25 12.78 9.67
C LEU A 128 1.14 12.95 10.72
N GLN A 129 0.86 14.17 11.18
CA GLN A 129 -0.26 14.44 12.07
C GLN A 129 -1.61 14.20 11.37
N THR A 130 -1.72 14.62 10.11
CA THR A 130 -2.89 14.36 9.26
C THR A 130 -3.07 12.86 9.03
N GLU A 131 -2.02 12.17 8.63
CA GLU A 131 -2.07 10.71 8.38
C GLU A 131 -2.40 9.93 9.65
N LEU A 132 -1.79 10.28 10.79
CA LEU A 132 -2.11 9.66 12.07
C LEU A 132 -3.59 9.85 12.47
N HIS A 133 -4.22 10.96 12.09
CA HIS A 133 -5.64 11.15 12.33
C HIS A 133 -6.49 10.24 11.42
N ARG A 134 -6.12 10.13 10.13
CA ARG A 134 -6.78 9.25 9.16
C ARG A 134 -6.70 7.79 9.57
N GLU A 135 -5.50 7.27 9.85
CA GLU A 135 -5.31 5.87 10.25
C GLU A 135 -6.06 5.50 11.54
N LYS A 136 -6.21 6.45 12.48
CA LYS A 136 -7.05 6.22 13.66
C LYS A 136 -8.53 6.10 13.32
N ALA A 137 -9.00 6.79 12.27
CA ALA A 137 -10.36 6.65 11.79
C ALA A 137 -10.55 5.31 11.08
N THR A 138 -9.61 4.94 10.19
CA THR A 138 -9.57 3.63 9.52
C THR A 138 -9.56 2.49 10.55
N MET A 139 -8.72 2.58 11.59
CA MET A 139 -8.69 1.61 12.70
C MET A 139 -10.05 1.45 13.39
N ARG A 140 -10.78 2.54 13.64
CA ARG A 140 -12.13 2.46 14.22
C ARG A 140 -13.09 1.74 13.29
N SER A 141 -13.09 2.08 12.00
CA SER A 141 -13.94 1.43 10.99
C SER A 141 -13.66 -0.08 10.91
N ILE A 142 -12.38 -0.48 10.91
CA ILE A 142 -11.99 -1.90 10.86
C ILE A 142 -12.45 -2.63 12.13
N LEU A 143 -12.30 -2.03 13.31
CA LEU A 143 -12.74 -2.64 14.56
C LEU A 143 -14.26 -2.78 14.63
N GLU A 144 -15.01 -1.82 14.08
CA GLU A 144 -16.47 -1.90 13.95
C GLU A 144 -16.90 -3.00 12.97
N GLU A 145 -16.20 -3.17 11.85
CA GLU A 145 -16.48 -4.20 10.84
C GLU A 145 -16.13 -5.62 11.33
N VAL A 146 -14.96 -5.79 11.96
CA VAL A 146 -14.43 -7.10 12.36
C VAL A 146 -14.89 -7.51 13.77
N GLY A 147 -15.16 -6.55 14.66
CA GLY A 147 -15.65 -6.81 16.02
C GLY A 147 -14.59 -7.24 17.05
N HIS A 148 -13.31 -7.36 16.67
CA HIS A 148 -12.21 -7.70 17.60
C HIS A 148 -10.84 -7.18 17.16
N ALA A 149 -9.88 -7.16 18.08
CA ALA A 149 -8.52 -6.64 17.85
C ALA A 149 -7.54 -7.63 17.18
N HIS A 150 -7.92 -8.90 16.99
CA HIS A 150 -7.03 -9.97 16.50
C HIS A 150 -7.26 -10.28 15.02
N HIS A 151 -7.05 -9.30 14.15
CA HIS A 151 -7.25 -9.42 12.71
C HIS A 151 -6.09 -8.77 11.96
N GLU A 152 -5.75 -9.29 10.78
CA GLU A 152 -4.60 -8.86 9.99
C GLU A 152 -4.66 -7.37 9.67
N ALA A 153 -5.85 -6.87 9.28
CA ALA A 153 -6.06 -5.45 9.02
C ALA A 153 -5.84 -4.58 10.28
N VAL A 154 -6.18 -5.07 11.48
CA VAL A 154 -5.93 -4.37 12.73
C VAL A 154 -4.43 -4.33 13.03
N TRP A 155 -3.71 -5.44 12.85
CA TRP A 155 -2.27 -5.48 13.07
C TRP A 155 -1.52 -4.57 12.09
N MET A 156 -1.90 -4.59 10.82
CA MET A 156 -1.35 -3.74 9.76
C MET A 156 -1.50 -2.24 10.10
N VAL A 157 -2.74 -1.78 10.36
CA VAL A 157 -2.99 -0.36 10.65
C VAL A 157 -2.38 0.05 12.00
N SER A 158 -2.34 -0.86 12.98
CA SER A 158 -1.65 -0.60 14.25
C SER A 158 -0.16 -0.33 14.05
N LEU A 159 0.51 -1.11 13.18
CA LEU A 159 1.92 -0.88 12.86
C LEU A 159 2.14 0.47 12.18
N MET A 160 1.29 0.85 11.23
CA MET A 160 1.36 2.15 10.54
C MET A 160 1.22 3.32 11.52
N ILE A 161 0.25 3.24 12.44
CA ILE A 161 0.05 4.23 13.51
C ILE A 161 1.31 4.36 14.38
N GLU A 162 1.92 3.24 14.78
CA GLU A 162 3.13 3.26 15.60
C GLU A 162 4.33 3.85 14.84
N GLN A 163 4.50 3.54 13.57
CA GLN A 163 5.55 4.13 12.73
C GLN A 163 5.42 5.66 12.65
N PHE A 164 4.20 6.19 12.43
CA PHE A 164 3.97 7.64 12.43
C PHE A 164 4.24 8.28 13.79
N ARG A 165 3.85 7.62 14.88
CA ARG A 165 4.15 8.08 16.25
C ARG A 165 5.65 8.13 16.52
N VAL A 166 6.39 7.10 16.10
CA VAL A 166 7.85 7.04 16.21
C VAL A 166 8.48 8.21 15.45
N GLU A 167 8.09 8.43 14.19
CA GLU A 167 8.67 9.51 13.39
C GLU A 167 8.32 10.89 13.95
N LEU A 168 7.09 11.12 14.42
CA LEU A 168 6.70 12.37 15.08
C LEU A 168 7.53 12.65 16.34
N ARG A 169 7.79 11.64 17.18
CA ARG A 169 8.67 11.77 18.36
C ARG A 169 10.10 12.11 17.94
N TRP A 170 10.60 11.46 16.90
CA TRP A 170 11.93 11.72 16.37
C TRP A 170 12.05 13.12 15.76
N LEU A 171 11.06 13.60 15.00
CA LEU A 171 11.03 14.98 14.49
C LEU A 171 11.05 16.02 15.62
N GLY A 172 10.38 15.74 16.74
CA GLY A 172 10.47 16.58 17.94
C GLY A 172 11.88 16.63 18.55
N THR A 173 12.63 15.53 18.47
CA THR A 173 14.04 15.49 18.88
C THR A 173 14.93 16.22 17.88
N LEU A 174 14.78 15.95 16.59
CA LEU A 174 15.53 16.62 15.53
C LEU A 174 15.35 18.14 15.54
N LYS A 175 14.14 18.63 15.84
CA LYS A 175 13.89 20.08 15.98
C LYS A 175 14.73 20.72 17.09
N ARG A 176 14.97 20.01 18.20
CA ARG A 176 15.83 20.48 19.30
C ARG A 176 17.31 20.45 18.95
N GLU A 177 17.74 19.45 18.17
CA GLU A 177 19.12 19.27 17.74
C GLU A 177 19.48 20.13 16.51
N LEU A 178 18.50 20.67 15.80
CA LEU A 178 18.71 21.42 14.57
C LEU A 178 19.71 22.58 14.68
N PRO A 179 19.75 23.37 15.77
CA PRO A 179 20.78 24.41 15.95
C PRO A 179 22.22 23.86 15.97
N LEU A 180 22.40 22.56 16.26
CA LEU A 180 23.69 21.87 16.30
C LEU A 180 24.09 21.29 14.93
N ARG A 181 23.25 21.41 13.90
CA ARG A 181 23.50 20.88 12.57
C ARG A 181 24.74 21.55 11.96
N ALA A 182 25.74 20.74 11.62
CA ALA A 182 27.00 21.18 11.02
C ALA A 182 27.36 20.31 9.79
N THR A 183 28.36 20.75 9.02
CA THR A 183 28.93 19.96 7.92
C THR A 183 29.68 18.74 8.44
N ALA A 184 29.86 17.74 7.58
CA ALA A 184 30.64 16.56 7.91
C ALA A 184 32.10 16.94 8.25
N ARG A 185 32.61 16.45 9.39
CA ARG A 185 34.01 16.67 9.79
C ARG A 185 34.99 15.83 8.99
N HIS A 186 34.54 14.66 8.52
CA HIS A 186 35.31 13.71 7.72
C HIS A 186 34.45 13.27 6.52
N PRO A 187 34.32 14.12 5.48
CA PRO A 187 33.63 13.72 4.26
C PRO A 187 34.41 12.57 3.60
N SER A 188 33.68 11.50 3.26
CA SER A 188 34.20 10.36 2.48
C SER A 188 34.54 10.75 1.06
#